data_AF-A0A9D6MGX1-F1
#
_entry.id   AF-A0A9D6MGX1-F1
#
_cell.length_a   1.000
_cell.length_b   1.000
_cell.length_c   1.000
_cell.angle_alpha   90.00
_cell.angle_beta   90.00
_cell.angle_gamma   90.00
#
_symmetry.space_group_name_H-M   'P 1'
#
loop_
_entity.id
_entity.type
_entity.pdbx_description
1 polymer ?
#
loop_
_entity_poly.entity_id
_entity_poly.type
_entity_poly.pdbx_seq_one_letter_code
_entity_poly.pdbx_strand_id
1 'polypeptide(L)'
;FLPAIEAGIRCGAILTTHEYAAPTMYLWWAQGLPESYDHPPVPAYPDRGPLIGRYRFLYRDILIPRGLAIPLVISEAGIDGGAGAGQRPGYGGQGWLGFREYWSNELGIADPVEFYVQQLAWYDSLLRQDSYVIGATIFNISGGSSWETFEASSIVPRLTEYARGLR
;
A
#
# COMPACT_ATOMS: atom_id res chain seq x y z
N PHE A 1 -15.44 -4.95 16.31
CA PHE A 1 -14.63 -5.42 15.16
C PHE A 1 -14.56 -6.96 15.10
N LEU A 2 -13.99 -7.66 16.09
CA LEU A 2 -13.84 -9.13 16.04
C LEU A 2 -15.13 -9.93 15.75
N PRO A 3 -16.31 -9.60 16.33
CA PRO A 3 -17.55 -10.31 15.99
C PRO A 3 -17.95 -10.20 14.51
N ALA A 4 -17.57 -9.11 13.84
CA ALA A 4 -17.81 -8.93 12.40
C ALA A 4 -16.88 -9.82 11.57
N ILE A 5 -15.64 -10.04 12.01
CA ILE A 5 -14.71 -11.00 11.37
C ILE A 5 -15.25 -12.42 11.51
N GLU A 6 -15.70 -12.81 12.70
CA GLU A 6 -16.31 -14.13 12.92
C GLU A 6 -17.55 -14.34 12.03
N ALA A 7 -18.42 -13.33 11.94
CA ALA A 7 -19.55 -13.37 11.03
C ALA A 7 -19.11 -13.45 9.56
N GLY A 8 -18.09 -12.68 9.18
CA GLY A 8 -17.50 -12.70 7.85
C GLY A 8 -16.99 -14.09 7.46
N ILE A 9 -16.27 -14.77 8.35
CA ILE A 9 -15.79 -16.14 8.14
C ILE A 9 -16.97 -17.10 7.92
N ARG A 10 -18.03 -17.02 8.75
CA ARG A 10 -19.23 -17.87 8.59
C ARG A 10 -19.95 -17.64 7.27
N CYS A 11 -19.92 -16.43 6.74
CA CYS A 11 -20.60 -16.04 5.51
C CYS A 11 -19.71 -16.14 4.25
N GLY A 12 -18.43 -16.51 4.38
CA GLY A 12 -17.48 -16.52 3.25
C GLY A 12 -17.13 -15.11 2.74
N ALA A 13 -17.15 -14.11 3.62
CA ALA A 13 -16.81 -12.73 3.28
C ALA A 13 -15.30 -12.54 3.08
N ILE A 14 -14.96 -11.42 2.45
CA ILE A 14 -13.59 -10.93 2.24
C ILE A 14 -13.44 -9.62 3.02
N LEU A 15 -12.37 -9.48 3.81
CA LEU A 15 -12.00 -8.21 4.40
C LEU A 15 -11.31 -7.34 3.34
N THR A 16 -11.60 -6.04 3.32
CA THR A 16 -10.94 -5.10 2.42
C THR A 16 -10.27 -3.96 3.16
N THR A 17 -9.12 -3.51 2.66
CA THR A 17 -8.41 -2.32 3.17
C THR A 17 -7.83 -1.51 2.02
N HIS A 18 -7.52 -0.24 2.29
CA HIS A 18 -6.80 0.63 1.37
C HIS A 18 -5.37 0.84 1.91
N GLU A 19 -4.36 0.80 1.05
CA GLU A 19 -2.96 0.99 1.43
C GLU A 19 -2.26 2.02 0.55
N TYR A 20 -2.00 3.19 1.14
CA TYR A 20 -1.33 4.29 0.47
C TYR A 20 -0.16 4.81 1.29
N ALA A 21 0.87 5.28 0.60
CA ALA A 21 1.96 6.06 1.17
C ALA A 21 2.47 7.09 0.16
N ALA A 22 3.17 8.12 0.61
CA ALA A 22 3.80 9.12 -0.23
C ALA A 22 5.01 9.72 0.50
N PRO A 23 6.09 10.13 -0.19
CA PRO A 23 6.23 10.18 -1.64
C PRO A 23 6.67 8.85 -2.25
N THR A 24 6.93 7.82 -1.43
CA THR A 24 7.22 6.45 -1.90
C THR A 24 6.35 5.45 -1.15
N MET A 25 6.07 4.30 -1.77
CA MET A 25 5.30 3.22 -1.14
C MET A 25 6.00 2.64 0.10
N TYR A 26 7.33 2.73 0.19
CA TYR A 26 8.09 2.27 1.34
C TYR A 26 8.35 3.36 2.39
N LEU A 27 7.67 4.52 2.32
CA LEU A 27 7.78 5.51 3.40
C LEU A 27 7.38 4.87 4.73
N TRP A 28 8.25 5.02 5.72
CA TRP A 28 8.11 4.47 7.07
C TRP A 28 7.99 2.94 7.13
N TRP A 29 8.38 2.23 6.07
CA TRP A 29 8.54 0.78 6.16
C TRP A 29 9.46 0.42 7.32
N ALA A 30 9.11 -0.66 8.03
CA ALA A 30 9.78 -1.12 9.24
C ALA A 30 9.73 -0.17 10.45
N GLN A 31 8.88 0.86 10.43
CA GLN A 31 8.60 1.67 11.61
C GLN A 31 7.42 1.10 12.43
N GLY A 32 7.45 1.37 13.73
CA GLY A 32 6.37 1.01 14.65
C GLY A 32 5.14 1.92 14.49
N LEU A 33 4.06 1.57 15.19
CA LEU A 33 2.92 2.48 15.32
C LEU A 33 3.16 3.42 16.49
N PRO A 34 2.93 4.74 16.33
CA PRO A 34 3.03 5.66 17.44
C PRO A 34 1.99 5.35 18.51
N GLU A 35 2.18 5.90 19.71
CA GLU A 35 1.14 5.90 20.72
C GLU A 35 -0.11 6.62 20.21
N SER A 36 -1.28 6.16 20.68
CA SER A 36 -2.55 6.83 20.45
C SER A 36 -3.31 6.92 21.77
N TYR A 37 -4.40 7.68 21.81
CA TYR A 37 -5.18 7.93 23.02
C TYR A 37 -5.56 6.64 23.77
N ASP A 38 -5.88 5.57 23.04
CA ASP A 38 -6.36 4.30 23.60
C ASP A 38 -5.35 3.15 23.52
N HIS A 39 -4.18 3.35 22.89
CA HIS A 39 -3.23 2.27 22.64
C HIS A 39 -1.77 2.68 22.85
N PRO A 40 -0.98 1.86 23.58
CA PRO A 40 0.46 2.06 23.67
C PRO A 40 1.13 1.93 22.29
N PRO A 41 2.35 2.46 22.12
CA PRO A 41 3.06 2.32 20.86
C PRO A 41 3.32 0.85 20.53
N VAL A 42 3.23 0.52 19.24
CA VAL A 42 3.58 -0.81 18.74
C VAL A 42 5.01 -0.75 18.23
N PRO A 43 5.90 -1.69 18.61
CA PRO A 43 7.30 -1.63 18.21
C PRO A 43 7.48 -1.75 16.69
N ALA A 44 8.66 -1.35 16.22
CA ALA A 44 9.10 -1.55 14.86
C ALA A 44 9.28 -3.04 14.55
N TYR A 45 8.86 -3.46 13.35
CA TYR A 45 9.07 -4.80 12.83
C TYR A 45 9.65 -4.71 11.42
N PRO A 46 10.65 -5.53 11.03
CA PRO A 46 11.27 -5.45 9.71
C PRO A 46 10.32 -5.82 8.55
N ASP A 47 9.16 -6.39 8.87
CA ASP A 47 8.24 -7.00 7.93
C ASP A 47 6.94 -6.20 7.72
N ARG A 48 6.79 -4.99 8.26
CA ARG A 48 5.57 -4.21 8.07
C ARG A 48 5.81 -2.72 8.28
N GLY A 49 4.91 -1.89 7.78
CA GLY A 49 4.92 -0.46 7.99
C GLY A 49 3.56 0.09 8.42
N PRO A 50 3.52 1.32 8.96
CA PRO A 50 2.29 1.98 9.36
C PRO A 50 1.38 2.34 8.17
N LEU A 51 1.95 2.51 6.97
CA LEU A 51 1.22 2.91 5.77
C LEU A 51 1.00 1.74 4.80
N ILE A 52 2.08 1.10 4.35
CA ILE A 52 2.07 -0.11 3.51
C ILE A 52 2.37 -1.35 4.35
N GLY A 53 1.65 -2.45 4.11
CA GLY A 53 1.74 -3.67 4.92
C GLY A 53 1.11 -3.53 6.30
N ARG A 54 0.28 -2.50 6.52
CA ARG A 54 -0.35 -2.21 7.82
C ARG A 54 -1.28 -3.32 8.26
N TYR A 55 -1.87 -4.04 7.30
CA TYR A 55 -2.72 -5.19 7.59
C TYR A 55 -1.96 -6.26 8.39
N ARG A 56 -0.63 -6.34 8.29
CA ARG A 56 0.17 -7.32 9.04
C ARG A 56 0.06 -7.11 10.55
N PHE A 57 -0.12 -5.89 11.05
CA PHE A 57 -0.43 -5.65 12.47
C PHE A 57 -1.77 -6.30 12.85
N LEU A 58 -2.82 -6.05 12.06
CA LEU A 58 -4.13 -6.65 12.30
C LEU A 58 -4.07 -8.18 12.23
N TYR A 59 -3.47 -8.72 11.18
CA TYR A 59 -3.44 -10.16 10.95
C TYR A 59 -2.54 -10.89 11.94
N ARG A 60 -1.28 -10.51 12.05
CA ARG A 60 -0.28 -11.26 12.83
C ARG A 60 -0.47 -11.09 14.32
N ASP A 61 -0.92 -9.93 14.78
CA ASP A 61 -0.99 -9.62 16.21
C ASP A 61 -2.40 -9.88 16.79
N ILE A 62 -3.44 -9.81 15.94
CA ILE A 62 -4.84 -9.93 16.39
C ILE A 62 -5.53 -11.16 15.80
N LEU A 63 -5.62 -11.29 14.47
CA LEU A 63 -6.50 -12.29 13.84
C LEU A 63 -5.92 -13.71 13.84
N ILE A 64 -4.68 -13.89 13.39
CA ILE A 64 -4.01 -15.19 13.28
C ILE A 64 -3.92 -15.89 14.65
N PRO A 65 -3.48 -15.22 15.74
CA PRO A 65 -3.43 -15.86 17.06
C PRO A 65 -4.80 -16.33 17.59
N ARG A 66 -5.90 -15.83 17.03
CA ARG A 66 -7.28 -16.18 17.41
C ARG A 66 -7.93 -17.17 16.45
N GLY A 67 -7.22 -17.62 15.42
CA GLY A 67 -7.79 -18.47 14.37
C GLY A 67 -8.81 -17.73 13.48
N LEU A 68 -8.69 -16.40 13.36
CA LEU A 68 -9.62 -15.52 12.65
C LEU A 68 -9.05 -14.97 11.33
N ALA A 69 -8.12 -15.68 10.70
CA ALA A 69 -7.56 -15.28 9.40
C ALA A 69 -8.62 -15.41 8.30
N ILE A 70 -9.29 -14.29 7.99
CA ILE A 70 -10.24 -14.14 6.88
C ILE A 70 -9.49 -13.76 5.59
N PRO A 71 -9.98 -14.05 4.37
CA PRO A 71 -9.35 -13.56 3.15
C PRO A 71 -9.31 -12.03 3.07
N LEU A 72 -8.21 -11.48 2.53
CA LEU A 72 -7.96 -10.04 2.40
C LEU A 72 -7.80 -9.63 0.93
N VAL A 73 -8.51 -8.58 0.53
CA VAL A 73 -8.24 -7.82 -0.69
C VAL A 73 -7.80 -6.41 -0.33
N ILE A 74 -6.72 -5.93 -0.93
CA ILE A 74 -6.37 -4.51 -0.86
C ILE A 74 -7.13 -3.81 -2.00
N SER A 75 -8.30 -3.24 -1.69
CA SER A 75 -9.22 -2.70 -2.70
C SER A 75 -8.71 -1.42 -3.36
N GLU A 76 -7.74 -0.74 -2.74
CA GLU A 76 -7.03 0.37 -3.34
C GLU A 76 -5.60 0.45 -2.80
N ALA A 77 -4.62 0.59 -3.69
CA ALA A 77 -3.23 0.78 -3.33
C ALA A 77 -2.50 1.72 -4.28
N GLY A 78 -1.45 2.36 -3.76
CA GLY A 78 -0.55 3.18 -4.57
C GLY A 78 0.04 4.33 -3.78
N ILE A 79 0.25 5.44 -4.49
CA ILE A 79 0.76 6.67 -3.89
C ILE A 79 -0.35 7.70 -3.81
N ASP A 80 -0.62 8.15 -2.59
CA ASP A 80 -1.57 9.21 -2.26
C ASP A 80 -0.88 10.21 -1.34
N GLY A 81 -0.80 11.46 -1.78
CA GLY A 81 -0.16 12.57 -1.09
C GLY A 81 -0.87 12.98 0.19
N GLY A 82 -2.12 12.57 0.40
CA GLY A 82 -2.84 12.63 1.67
C GLY A 82 -2.26 11.70 2.72
N ALA A 83 -1.63 10.58 2.33
CA ALA A 83 -0.96 9.68 3.26
C ALA A 83 0.27 10.36 3.89
N GLY A 84 0.23 10.59 5.19
CA GLY A 84 1.30 11.28 5.92
C GLY A 84 1.40 12.79 5.60
N ALA A 85 0.34 13.40 5.05
CA ALA A 85 0.32 14.84 4.77
C ALA A 85 0.71 15.68 6.01
N GLY A 86 1.63 16.62 5.83
CA GLY A 86 2.20 17.45 6.92
C GLY A 86 3.34 16.79 7.72
N GLN A 87 3.61 15.49 7.52
CA GLN A 87 4.67 14.74 8.22
C GLN A 87 5.63 14.02 7.27
N ARG A 88 5.22 13.79 6.01
CA ARG A 88 6.04 13.15 4.97
C ARG A 88 7.04 14.14 4.33
N PRO A 89 8.19 13.65 3.83
CA PRO A 89 9.03 14.42 2.94
C PRO A 89 8.37 14.58 1.55
N GLY A 90 9.00 15.39 0.71
CA GLY A 90 8.61 15.60 -0.68
C GLY A 90 7.54 16.67 -0.87
N TYR A 91 7.84 17.62 -1.75
CA TYR A 91 6.88 18.62 -2.20
C TYR A 91 5.93 18.05 -3.25
N GLY A 92 4.78 18.71 -3.41
CA GLY A 92 3.78 18.38 -4.43
C GLY A 92 3.02 17.08 -4.18
N GLY A 93 2.37 16.61 -5.25
CA GLY A 93 1.72 15.32 -5.39
C GLY A 93 0.41 15.13 -4.63
N GLN A 94 -0.69 14.90 -5.36
CA GLN A 94 -1.87 14.20 -4.84
C GLN A 94 -1.75 12.71 -5.19
N GLY A 95 -1.55 12.35 -6.46
CA GLY A 95 -1.16 11.00 -6.86
C GLY A 95 0.30 10.87 -7.29
N TRP A 96 0.70 9.66 -7.69
CA TRP A 96 2.08 9.30 -8.05
C TRP A 96 2.70 10.20 -9.13
N LEU A 97 1.92 10.66 -10.12
CA LEU A 97 2.41 11.54 -11.19
C LEU A 97 2.92 12.87 -10.66
N GLY A 98 2.36 13.35 -9.54
CA GLY A 98 2.74 14.62 -8.95
C GLY A 98 3.99 14.55 -8.07
N PHE A 99 4.55 13.36 -7.85
CA PHE A 99 5.83 13.17 -7.14
C PHE A 99 7.04 13.01 -8.08
N ARG A 100 6.82 12.98 -9.40
CA ARG A 100 7.90 12.75 -10.37
C ARG A 100 9.01 13.78 -10.30
N GLU A 101 8.66 15.06 -10.16
CA GLU A 101 9.64 16.15 -10.02
C GLU A 101 10.47 16.00 -8.74
N TYR A 102 9.82 15.68 -7.62
CA TYR A 102 10.51 15.39 -6.37
C TYR A 102 11.47 14.21 -6.52
N TRP A 103 11.04 13.10 -7.13
CA TRP A 103 11.91 11.94 -7.34
C TRP A 103 13.11 12.26 -8.24
N SER A 104 12.91 12.99 -9.34
CA SER A 104 14.01 13.35 -10.24
C SER A 104 15.00 14.32 -9.60
N ASN A 105 14.50 15.40 -9.01
CA ASN A 105 15.34 16.50 -8.56
C ASN A 105 16.00 16.22 -7.21
N GLU A 106 15.26 15.64 -6.26
CA GLU A 106 15.75 15.45 -4.89
C GLU A 106 16.33 14.06 -4.65
N LEU A 107 15.80 13.04 -5.33
CA LEU A 107 16.27 11.66 -5.18
C LEU A 107 17.18 11.21 -6.34
N GLY A 108 17.38 12.04 -7.37
CA GLY A 108 18.23 11.72 -8.51
C GLY A 108 17.67 10.60 -9.41
N ILE A 109 16.36 10.35 -9.37
CA ILE A 109 15.72 9.29 -10.14
C ILE A 109 15.59 9.70 -11.61
N ALA A 110 16.30 8.99 -12.48
CA ALA A 110 16.33 9.27 -13.92
C ALA A 110 15.01 8.92 -14.64
N ASP A 111 14.36 7.81 -14.29
CA ASP A 111 13.03 7.43 -14.80
C ASP A 111 12.01 7.32 -13.64
N PRO A 112 11.31 8.42 -13.31
CA PRO A 112 10.24 8.44 -12.32
C PRO A 112 9.10 7.44 -12.59
N VAL A 113 8.82 7.14 -13.85
CA VAL A 113 7.75 6.21 -14.22
C VAL A 113 8.19 4.78 -13.91
N GLU A 114 9.42 4.41 -14.29
CA GLU A 114 9.96 3.09 -13.94
C GLU A 114 10.09 2.93 -12.43
N PHE A 115 10.51 3.98 -11.74
CA PHE A 115 10.61 3.98 -10.29
C PHE A 115 9.27 3.73 -9.60
N TYR A 116 8.16 4.25 -10.14
CA TYR A 116 6.83 3.91 -9.62
C TYR A 116 6.46 2.44 -9.89
N VAL A 117 6.76 1.92 -11.08
CA VAL A 117 6.52 0.49 -11.39
C VAL A 117 7.36 -0.43 -10.48
N GLN A 118 8.61 -0.06 -10.17
CA GLN A 118 9.45 -0.81 -9.24
C GLN A 118 8.90 -0.81 -7.80
N GLN A 119 8.29 0.29 -7.36
CA GLN A 119 7.59 0.33 -6.07
C GLN A 119 6.39 -0.61 -6.03
N LEU A 120 5.61 -0.68 -7.12
CA LEU A 120 4.50 -1.63 -7.25
C LEU A 120 5.00 -3.09 -7.28
N ALA A 121 6.11 -3.36 -7.97
CA ALA A 121 6.74 -4.69 -7.99
C ALA A 121 7.26 -5.11 -6.60
N TRP A 122 7.87 -4.19 -5.86
CA TRP A 122 8.24 -4.41 -4.46
C TRP A 122 7.00 -4.73 -3.62
N TYR A 123 5.92 -3.96 -3.78
CA TYR A 123 4.68 -4.17 -3.04
C TYR A 123 4.05 -5.55 -3.34
N ASP A 124 3.97 -5.96 -4.60
CA ASP A 124 3.52 -7.30 -4.98
C ASP A 124 4.39 -8.40 -4.34
N SER A 125 5.72 -8.21 -4.29
CA SER A 125 6.63 -9.15 -3.62
C SER A 125 6.36 -9.28 -2.11
N LEU A 126 5.85 -8.22 -1.47
CA LEU A 126 5.40 -8.27 -0.08
C LEU A 126 4.09 -9.04 0.05
N LEU A 127 3.09 -8.71 -0.76
CA LEU A 127 1.77 -9.35 -0.68
C LEU A 127 1.83 -10.86 -0.88
N ARG A 128 2.70 -11.32 -1.79
CA ARG A 128 2.92 -12.76 -2.06
C ARG A 128 3.45 -13.57 -0.86
N GLN A 129 3.95 -12.91 0.18
CA GLN A 129 4.43 -13.59 1.39
C GLN A 129 3.28 -13.95 2.35
N ASP A 130 2.08 -13.42 2.15
CA ASP A 130 0.94 -13.58 3.05
C ASP A 130 -0.19 -14.34 2.34
N SER A 131 -0.36 -15.62 2.68
CA SER A 131 -1.32 -16.51 2.02
C SER A 131 -2.80 -16.11 2.16
N TYR A 132 -3.12 -15.23 3.11
CA TYR A 132 -4.46 -14.68 3.31
C TYR A 132 -4.74 -13.46 2.42
N VAL A 133 -3.74 -12.89 1.74
CA VAL A 133 -3.92 -11.84 0.73
C VAL A 133 -4.24 -12.48 -0.61
N ILE A 134 -5.43 -12.21 -1.15
CA ILE A 134 -5.87 -12.79 -2.42
C ILE A 134 -5.69 -11.84 -3.61
N GLY A 135 -5.41 -10.56 -3.36
CA GLY A 135 -5.10 -9.59 -4.42
C GLY A 135 -5.09 -8.14 -3.95
N ALA A 136 -4.66 -7.26 -4.86
CA ALA A 136 -4.66 -5.81 -4.68
C ALA A 136 -5.03 -5.10 -5.98
N THR A 137 -5.61 -3.91 -5.88
CA THR A 137 -5.96 -3.05 -7.01
C THR A 137 -5.24 -1.71 -6.92
N ILE A 138 -4.57 -1.33 -8.00
CA ILE A 138 -3.88 -0.04 -8.10
C ILE A 138 -4.92 1.06 -8.35
N PHE A 139 -4.88 2.11 -7.54
CA PHE A 139 -5.72 3.30 -7.75
C PHE A 139 -4.96 4.33 -8.61
N ASN A 140 -5.44 4.71 -9.80
CA ASN A 140 -6.60 4.18 -10.52
C ASN A 140 -6.38 4.19 -12.04
N ILE A 141 -7.36 3.67 -12.78
CA ILE A 141 -7.44 3.80 -14.24
C ILE A 141 -8.74 4.52 -14.56
N SER A 142 -8.68 5.59 -15.35
CA SER A 142 -9.84 6.35 -15.82
C SER A 142 -10.67 6.98 -14.70
N GLY A 143 -10.03 7.51 -13.65
CA GLY A 143 -10.71 8.14 -12.52
C GLY A 143 -11.46 9.45 -12.85
N GLY A 144 -11.20 10.07 -14.00
CA GLY A 144 -11.73 11.39 -14.35
C GLY A 144 -10.90 12.54 -13.78
N SER A 145 -11.33 13.78 -14.02
CA SER A 145 -10.52 14.99 -13.82
C SER A 145 -10.04 15.21 -12.37
N SER A 146 -10.78 14.73 -11.38
CA SER A 146 -10.39 14.85 -9.96
C SER A 146 -9.21 13.95 -9.57
N TRP A 147 -8.87 12.96 -10.39
CA TRP A 147 -7.88 11.93 -10.06
C TRP A 147 -6.76 11.82 -11.11
N GLU A 148 -6.58 12.83 -11.96
CA GLU A 148 -5.60 12.82 -13.06
C GLU A 148 -4.18 12.47 -12.59
N THR A 149 -3.79 12.93 -11.41
CA THR A 149 -2.45 12.66 -10.87
C THR A 149 -2.24 11.23 -10.36
N PHE A 150 -3.31 10.43 -10.26
CA PHE A 150 -3.29 9.02 -9.86
C PHE A 150 -3.35 8.06 -11.06
N GLU A 151 -3.53 8.58 -12.27
CA GLU A 151 -3.81 7.80 -13.47
C GLU A 151 -2.70 6.78 -13.79
N ALA A 152 -3.06 5.50 -13.86
CA ALA A 152 -2.14 4.38 -14.04
C ALA A 152 -2.18 3.77 -15.45
N SER A 153 -3.09 4.18 -16.34
CA SER A 153 -3.18 3.66 -17.72
C SER A 153 -1.85 3.69 -18.46
N SER A 154 -1.06 4.74 -18.27
CA SER A 154 0.27 4.90 -18.90
C SER A 154 1.29 3.83 -18.51
N ILE A 155 1.13 3.18 -17.36
CA ILE A 155 2.04 2.14 -16.86
C ILE A 155 1.55 0.71 -17.08
N VAL A 156 0.32 0.51 -17.59
CA VAL A 156 -0.26 -0.81 -17.85
C VAL A 156 0.64 -1.71 -18.72
N PRO A 157 1.28 -1.22 -19.81
CA PRO A 157 2.21 -2.05 -20.58
C PRO A 157 3.39 -2.57 -19.74
N ARG A 158 4.00 -1.71 -18.92
CA ARG A 158 5.12 -2.04 -18.03
C ARG A 158 4.72 -3.04 -16.95
N LEU A 159 3.52 -2.90 -16.39
CA LEU A 159 2.93 -3.86 -15.45
C LEU A 159 2.66 -5.21 -16.11
N THR A 160 2.27 -5.22 -17.38
CA THR A 160 2.05 -6.45 -18.16
C THR A 160 3.36 -7.20 -18.37
N GLU A 161 4.45 -6.51 -18.68
CA GLU A 161 5.80 -7.10 -18.78
C GLU A 161 6.25 -7.70 -17.44
N TYR A 162 6.05 -6.96 -16.35
CA TYR A 162 6.33 -7.44 -14.99
C TYR A 162 5.56 -8.73 -14.68
N ALA A 163 4.25 -8.74 -14.91
CA ALA A 163 3.39 -9.89 -14.64
C ALA A 163 3.78 -11.14 -15.46
N ARG A 164 4.37 -10.95 -16.64
CA ARG A 164 4.89 -12.04 -17.49
C ARG A 164 6.28 -12.53 -17.08
N GLY A 165 6.93 -11.88 -16.11
CA GLY A 165 8.32 -12.18 -15.74
C GLY A 165 9.34 -11.80 -16.82
N LEU A 166 9.01 -10.84 -17.68
CA LEU A 166 9.86 -10.40 -18.80
C LEU A 166 10.81 -9.25 -18.42
N ARG A 167 11.24 -9.21 -17.16
CA ARG A 167 12.11 -8.18 -16.59
C ARG A 167 13.31 -8.79 -15.91
#